data_AF-A0A6A8ANR1-F1
#
_entry.id   AF-A0A6A8ANR1-F1
#
_cell.length_a   1.000
_cell.length_b   1.000
_cell.length_c   1.000
_cell.angle_alpha   90.00
_cell.angle_beta   90.00
_cell.angle_gamma   90.00
#
_symmetry.space_group_name_H-M   'P 1'
#
loop_
_entity.id
_entity.type
_entity.pdbx_description
1 polymer ?
#
loop_
_entity_poly.entity_id
_entity_poly.type
_entity_poly.pdbx_seq_one_letter_code
_entity_poly.pdbx_strand_id
1 'polypeptide(L)'
;GDEVKRWDERLAEKLAVGLSEIDGVEIFGPSDPRQRVGLVSFNVRDMNPHDVALSMDTEYDIAIRSGHHCALPLMKELFGLPDGNARASTYLYNTLEEIDVLLGAVEDISRG
;
A
#
# COMPACT_ATOMS: atom_id res chain seq x y z
N GLY A 1 11.84 12.55 -18.87
CA GLY A 1 12.34 11.26 -18.37
C GLY A 1 12.68 11.37 -16.91
N ASP A 2 13.70 12.16 -16.58
CA ASP A 2 14.26 12.20 -15.22
C ASP A 2 13.40 12.91 -14.17
N GLU A 3 12.58 13.90 -14.56
CA GLU A 3 11.64 14.54 -13.63
C GLU A 3 10.51 13.60 -13.20
N VAL A 4 9.94 12.84 -14.14
CA VAL A 4 8.90 11.85 -13.85
C VAL A 4 9.45 10.75 -12.93
N LYS A 5 10.66 10.25 -13.22
CA LYS A 5 11.33 9.24 -12.38
C LYS A 5 11.55 9.75 -10.96
N ARG A 6 12.10 10.96 -10.80
CA ARG A 6 12.32 11.58 -9.49
C ARG A 6 11.01 11.83 -8.73
N TRP A 7 9.93 12.15 -9.44
CA TRP A 7 8.62 12.31 -8.81
C TRP A 7 8.05 10.96 -8.33
N ASP A 8 8.09 9.93 -9.17
CA ASP A 8 7.66 8.57 -8.81
C ASP A 8 8.47 8.03 -7.60
N GLU A 9 9.78 8.25 -7.58
CA GLU A 9 10.65 7.87 -6.47
C GLU A 9 10.23 8.57 -5.16
N ARG A 10 9.90 9.87 -5.21
CA ARG A 10 9.44 10.62 -4.03
C ARG A 10 8.09 10.12 -3.50
N LEU A 11 7.15 9.80 -4.40
CA LEU A 11 5.85 9.23 -4.04
C LEU A 11 6.03 7.84 -3.41
N ALA A 12 6.83 6.98 -4.06
CA ALA A 12 7.12 5.63 -3.60
C ALA A 12 7.80 5.62 -2.23
N GLU A 13 8.78 6.51 -2.02
CA GLU A 13 9.49 6.64 -0.74
C GLU A 13 8.54 7.08 0.38
N LYS A 14 7.76 8.14 0.17
CA LYS A 14 6.81 8.63 1.19
C LYS A 14 5.77 7.56 1.55
N LEU A 15 5.22 6.87 0.55
CA LEU A 15 4.23 5.81 0.76
C LEU A 15 4.84 4.62 1.51
N ALA A 16 6.02 4.16 1.12
CA ALA A 16 6.68 3.01 1.75
C ALA A 16 7.11 3.31 3.19
N VAL A 17 7.73 4.47 3.43
CA VAL A 17 8.15 4.88 4.77
C VAL A 17 6.93 5.07 5.67
N GLY A 18 5.93 5.83 5.22
CA GLY A 18 4.73 6.09 6.03
C GLY A 18 3.99 4.83 6.42
N LEU A 19 3.75 3.90 5.48
CA LEU A 19 3.10 2.63 5.79
C LEU A 19 3.92 1.77 6.76
N SER A 20 5.26 1.84 6.71
CA SER A 20 6.13 1.06 7.60
C SER A 20 6.18 1.58 9.04
N GLU A 21 5.76 2.83 9.26
CA GLU A 21 5.74 3.47 10.58
C GLU A 21 4.41 3.24 11.34
N ILE A 22 3.37 2.75 10.66
CA ILE A 22 2.07 2.47 11.27
C ILE A 22 2.13 1.12 11.99
N ASP A 23 1.88 1.12 13.31
CA ASP A 23 1.79 -0.14 14.07
C ASP A 23 0.65 -1.01 13.55
N GLY A 24 0.90 -2.31 13.43
CA GLY A 24 -0.05 -3.24 12.84
C GLY A 24 0.01 -3.33 11.33
N VAL A 25 0.77 -2.49 10.63
CA VAL A 25 0.94 -2.59 9.18
C VAL A 25 2.20 -3.38 8.83
N GLU A 26 2.04 -4.39 7.98
CA GLU A 26 3.14 -5.13 7.36
C GLU A 26 3.24 -4.75 5.88
N ILE A 27 4.43 -4.34 5.42
CA ILE A 27 4.68 -4.02 4.01
C ILE A 27 5.44 -5.15 3.30
N PHE A 28 5.11 -5.36 2.03
CA PHE A 28 5.76 -6.34 1.17
C PHE A 28 6.67 -5.67 0.13
N GLY A 29 7.77 -6.34 -0.21
CA GLY A 29 8.77 -5.86 -1.19
C GLY A 29 10.08 -5.38 -0.56
N PRO A 30 11.03 -4.87 -1.37
CA PRO A 30 12.38 -4.53 -0.92
C PRO A 30 12.39 -3.38 0.09
N SER A 31 13.23 -3.45 1.13
CA SER A 31 13.32 -2.40 2.14
C SER A 31 13.95 -1.09 1.62
N ASP A 32 14.75 -1.16 0.54
CA ASP A 32 15.36 0.02 -0.08
C ASP A 32 14.33 0.75 -0.97
N PRO A 33 13.94 2.01 -0.66
CA PRO A 33 13.00 2.78 -1.47
C PRO A 33 13.47 2.98 -2.91
N ARG A 34 14.79 2.98 -3.17
CA ARG A 34 15.36 3.12 -4.52
C ARG A 34 15.12 1.89 -5.40
N GLN A 35 14.72 0.77 -4.79
CA GLN A 35 14.33 -0.45 -5.48
C GLN A 35 12.80 -0.59 -5.58
N ARG A 36 12.05 0.43 -5.13
CA ARG A 36 10.60 0.50 -5.28
C ARG A 36 10.22 1.41 -6.45
N VAL A 37 9.04 1.15 -6.96
CA VAL A 37 8.28 2.07 -7.85
C VAL A 37 7.08 2.58 -7.07
N GLY A 38 6.27 3.49 -7.63
CA GLY A 38 5.04 4.04 -7.01
C GLY A 38 3.95 3.00 -6.67
N LEU A 39 4.25 2.05 -5.79
CA LEU A 39 3.46 0.86 -5.50
C LEU A 39 3.96 0.27 -4.17
N VAL A 40 3.03 0.03 -3.24
CA VAL A 40 3.30 -0.70 -2.00
C VAL A 40 2.15 -1.67 -1.74
N SER A 41 2.49 -2.95 -1.64
CA SER A 41 1.61 -3.98 -1.09
C SER A 41 1.77 -4.01 0.42
N PHE A 42 0.67 -4.11 1.15
CA PHE A 42 0.65 -4.12 2.60
C PHE A 42 -0.54 -4.91 3.15
N ASN A 43 -0.48 -5.32 4.41
CA ASN A 43 -1.58 -5.88 5.16
C ASN A 43 -1.67 -5.20 6.54
N VAL A 44 -2.88 -5.12 7.07
CA VAL A 44 -3.14 -4.70 8.45
C VAL A 44 -3.35 -5.96 9.28
N ARG A 45 -2.69 -6.04 10.44
CA ARG A 45 -2.71 -7.19 11.35
C ARG A 45 -4.15 -7.55 11.71
N ASP A 46 -4.46 -8.84 11.67
CA ASP A 46 -5.78 -9.39 12.02
C ASP A 46 -6.96 -8.89 11.15
N MET A 47 -6.67 -8.25 10.01
CA MET A 47 -7.70 -7.78 9.05
C MET A 47 -7.58 -8.48 7.70
N ASN A 48 -8.73 -8.75 7.08
CA ASN A 48 -8.75 -9.22 5.69
C ASN A 48 -8.43 -8.05 4.74
N PRO A 49 -7.55 -8.22 3.73
CA PRO A 49 -7.21 -7.15 2.79
C PRO A 49 -8.41 -6.63 1.97
N HIS A 50 -9.45 -7.44 1.78
CA HIS A 50 -10.69 -7.03 1.13
C HIS A 50 -11.51 -6.07 2.00
N ASP A 51 -11.55 -6.30 3.31
CA ASP A 51 -12.25 -5.44 4.25
C ASP A 51 -11.52 -4.09 4.40
N VAL A 52 -10.18 -4.12 4.43
CA VAL A 52 -9.36 -2.89 4.39
C VAL A 52 -9.66 -2.08 3.13
N ALA A 53 -9.68 -2.72 1.96
CA ALA A 53 -10.00 -2.02 0.71
C ALA A 53 -11.43 -1.47 0.68
N LEU A 54 -12.39 -2.19 1.29
CA LEU A 54 -13.76 -1.72 1.41
C LEU A 54 -13.88 -0.51 2.34
N SER A 55 -13.29 -0.54 3.53
CA SER A 55 -13.29 0.60 4.46
C SER A 55 -12.62 1.83 3.85
N MET A 56 -11.49 1.65 3.16
CA MET A 56 -10.82 2.74 2.43
C MET A 56 -11.75 3.41 1.42
N ASP A 57 -12.51 2.63 0.65
CA ASP A 57 -13.48 3.15 -0.33
C ASP A 57 -14.67 3.83 0.36
N THR A 58 -15.32 3.16 1.33
CA THR A 58 -16.61 3.61 1.88
C THR A 58 -16.50 4.73 2.92
N GLU A 59 -15.42 4.76 3.69
CA GLU A 59 -15.25 5.70 4.81
C GLU A 59 -14.36 6.90 4.42
N TYR A 60 -13.39 6.69 3.53
CA TYR A 60 -12.36 7.68 3.21
C TYR A 60 -12.34 8.12 1.74
N ASP A 61 -13.16 7.51 0.87
CA ASP A 61 -13.18 7.78 -0.59
C ASP A 61 -11.81 7.53 -1.25
N ILE A 62 -11.07 6.51 -0.77
CA ILE A 62 -9.73 6.14 -1.25
C ILE A 62 -9.77 4.79 -1.96
N ALA A 63 -9.50 4.81 -3.26
CA ALA A 63 -9.44 3.60 -4.07
C ALA A 63 -8.09 2.87 -3.94
N ILE A 64 -8.11 1.68 -3.37
CA ILE A 64 -6.99 0.73 -3.40
C ILE A 64 -7.42 -0.62 -3.99
N ARG A 65 -6.46 -1.52 -4.25
CA ARG A 65 -6.76 -2.87 -4.73
C ARG A 65 -6.42 -3.91 -3.68
N SER A 66 -7.33 -4.85 -3.44
CA SER A 66 -7.09 -6.06 -2.64
C SER A 66 -7.00 -7.33 -3.51
N GLY A 67 -6.34 -8.37 -3.00
CA GLY A 67 -6.35 -9.73 -3.54
C GLY A 67 -4.98 -10.19 -4.01
N HIS A 68 -4.93 -11.18 -4.91
CA HIS A 68 -3.66 -11.77 -5.34
C HIS A 68 -2.93 -11.02 -6.46
N HIS A 69 -3.54 -9.98 -7.04
CA HIS A 69 -2.96 -9.20 -8.14
C HIS A 69 -2.41 -10.05 -9.30
N CYS A 70 -3.12 -11.13 -9.66
CA CYS A 70 -2.69 -12.13 -10.65
C CYS A 70 -1.41 -12.92 -10.29
N ALA A 71 -0.95 -12.86 -9.04
CA ALA A 71 0.22 -13.55 -8.49
C ALA A 71 -0.18 -14.63 -7.45
N LEU A 72 -1.24 -15.40 -7.74
CA LEU A 72 -1.84 -16.37 -6.81
C LEU A 72 -0.85 -17.40 -6.24
N PRO A 73 0.04 -18.05 -7.04
CA PRO A 73 0.98 -19.02 -6.48
C PRO A 73 2.00 -18.37 -5.52
N LEU A 74 2.49 -17.17 -5.85
CA LEU A 74 3.41 -16.42 -5.01
C LEU A 74 2.78 -16.09 -3.65
N MET A 75 1.56 -15.55 -3.68
CA MET A 75 0.85 -15.14 -2.47
C MET A 75 0.51 -16.33 -1.57
N LYS A 76 0.00 -17.43 -2.14
CA LYS A 76 -0.40 -18.60 -1.36
C LYS A 76 0.77 -19.45 -0.88
N GLU A 77 1.70 -19.77 -1.77
CA GLU A 77 2.71 -20.80 -1.49
C GLU A 77 3.97 -20.23 -0.84
N LEU A 78 4.37 -18.99 -1.16
CA LEU A 78 5.59 -18.39 -0.63
C LEU A 78 5.33 -17.49 0.58
N PHE A 79 4.27 -16.68 0.52
CA PHE A 79 3.96 -15.72 1.58
C PHE A 79 2.90 -16.20 2.56
N GLY A 80 2.23 -17.34 2.30
CA GLY A 80 1.18 -17.85 3.18
C GLY A 80 -0.03 -16.92 3.28
N LEU A 81 -0.30 -16.12 2.24
CA LEU A 81 -1.39 -15.15 2.16
C LEU A 81 -2.55 -15.72 1.31
N PRO A 82 -3.47 -16.52 1.89
CA PRO A 82 -4.56 -17.15 1.14
C PRO A 82 -5.50 -16.15 0.48
N ASP A 83 -5.70 -14.99 1.10
CA ASP A 83 -6.57 -13.89 0.64
C ASP A 83 -5.81 -12.78 -0.11
N GLY A 84 -4.48 -12.89 -0.18
CA GLY A 84 -3.59 -11.95 -0.83
C GLY A 84 -3.23 -10.74 0.04
N ASN A 85 -3.11 -9.56 -0.56
CA ASN A 85 -2.82 -8.33 0.17
C ASN A 85 -3.58 -7.11 -0.35
N ALA A 86 -3.54 -6.03 0.43
CA ALA A 86 -3.93 -4.70 -0.03
C ALA A 86 -2.77 -4.04 -0.77
N ARG A 87 -3.07 -3.16 -1.72
CA ARG A 87 -2.07 -2.50 -2.55
C ARG A 87 -2.49 -1.09 -2.92
N ALA A 88 -1.67 -0.15 -2.48
CA ALA A 88 -1.70 1.23 -2.93
C ALA A 88 -0.73 1.38 -4.11
N SER A 89 -1.13 2.14 -5.13
CA SER A 89 -0.30 2.41 -6.30
C SER A 89 -0.48 3.88 -6.69
N THR A 90 0.64 4.59 -6.79
CA THR A 90 0.71 5.99 -7.16
C THR A 90 1.23 6.11 -8.59
N TYR A 91 0.96 7.25 -9.21
CA TYR A 91 1.51 7.58 -10.51
C TYR A 91 1.77 9.09 -10.61
N LEU A 92 2.18 9.55 -11.80
CA LEU A 92 2.62 10.93 -12.05
C LEU A 92 1.62 12.03 -11.64
N TYR A 93 0.35 11.70 -11.54
CA TYR A 93 -0.72 12.64 -11.19
C TYR A 93 -0.99 12.70 -9.69
N ASN A 94 -0.47 11.75 -8.91
CA ASN A 94 -0.68 11.75 -7.47
C ASN A 94 0.20 12.79 -6.76
N THR A 95 -0.28 13.25 -5.61
CA THR A 95 0.39 14.25 -4.78
C THR A 95 0.92 13.64 -3.49
N LEU A 96 1.82 14.36 -2.81
CA LEU A 96 2.31 13.92 -1.49
C LEU A 96 1.21 14.04 -0.44
N GLU A 97 0.32 15.03 -0.60
CA GLU A 97 -0.82 15.27 0.26
C GLU A 97 -1.87 14.15 0.16
N GLU A 98 -2.11 13.60 -1.04
CA GLU A 98 -2.95 12.41 -1.22
C GLU A 98 -2.37 11.18 -0.50
N ILE A 99 -1.03 11.05 -0.50
CA ILE A 99 -0.37 10.00 0.28
C ILE A 99 -0.58 10.23 1.77
N ASP A 100 -0.48 11.46 2.27
CA ASP A 100 -0.74 11.77 3.69
C ASP A 100 -2.18 11.40 4.10
N VAL A 101 -3.16 11.67 3.24
CA VAL A 101 -4.56 11.27 3.47
C VAL A 101 -4.71 9.75 3.50
N LEU A 102 -4.06 9.04 2.58
CA LEU A 102 -4.04 7.57 2.56
C LEU A 102 -3.41 6.99 3.82
N LEU A 103 -2.27 7.54 4.27
CA LEU A 103 -1.58 7.07 5.46
C LEU A 103 -2.42 7.28 6.72
N GLY A 104 -3.09 8.44 6.84
CA GLY A 104 -4.03 8.70 7.93
C GLY A 104 -5.19 7.70 7.97
N ALA A 105 -5.79 7.40 6.81
CA ALA A 105 -6.87 6.42 6.72
C ALA A 105 -6.41 5.01 7.12
N VAL A 106 -5.22 4.57 6.69
CA VAL A 106 -4.66 3.26 7.09
C VAL A 106 -4.34 3.23 8.58
N GLU A 107 -3.81 4.32 9.13
CA GLU A 107 -3.54 4.42 10.57
C GLU A 107 -4.83 4.33 11.40
N ASP A 108 -5.88 5.06 11.00
CA ASP A 108 -7.18 5.00 11.66
C ASP A 108 -7.79 3.59 11.58
N ILE A 109 -7.74 2.93 10.42
CA ILE A 109 -8.19 1.54 10.24
C ILE A 109 -7.38 0.58 11.11
N SER A 110 -6.06 0.77 11.24
CA SER A 110 -5.20 -0.12 12.03
C SER A 110 -5.43 -0.08 13.55
N ARG A 111 -6.11 0.97 14.04
CA ARG A 111 -6.40 1.19 15.47
C ARG A 111 -7.80 0.69 15.88
N GLY A 112 -8.69 0.47 14.93
CA GLY A 112 -10.07 0.01 15.15
C GLY A 112 -10.14 -1.50 15.34
#